data_AF-A0A2H4TYA9-F1
#
_entry.id   AF-A0A2H4TYA9-F1
#
_cell.length_a   1.000
_cell.length_b   1.000
_cell.length_c   1.000
_cell.angle_alpha   90.00
_cell.angle_beta   90.00
_cell.angle_gamma   90.00
#
_symmetry.space_group_name_H-M   'P 1'
#
loop_
_entity.id
_entity.type
_entity.pdbx_description
1 polymer ?
#
loop_
_entity_poly.entity_id
_entity_poly.type
_entity_poly.pdbx_seq_one_letter_code
_entity_poly.pdbx_strand_id
1 'polypeptide(L)'
;MLKGLRTLFSRRVLFNVEMNNSVDCELLLIQQQLQALIAEPGNYLAHDCDLNDTLVLCQLTHHHNGYIREKAVQYLGHKEDVAAIEELLLAAND
;
A
#
# COMPACT_ATOMS: atom_id res chain seq x y z
N MET A 1 -8.40 -10.69 -36.58
CA MET A 1 -8.10 -9.98 -35.30
C MET A 1 -8.80 -10.73 -34.18
N LEU A 2 -8.09 -11.41 -33.27
CA LEU A 2 -8.65 -12.00 -32.03
C LEU A 2 -7.54 -12.62 -31.12
N LYS A 3 -6.34 -12.03 -31.08
CA LYS A 3 -5.23 -12.52 -30.21
C LYS A 3 -5.10 -11.74 -28.87
N GLY A 4 -5.87 -10.68 -28.66
CA GLY A 4 -5.72 -9.79 -27.50
C GLY A 4 -6.53 -10.16 -26.25
N LEU A 5 -7.54 -11.04 -26.34
CA LEU A 5 -8.41 -11.35 -25.20
C LEU A 5 -7.93 -12.52 -24.33
N ARG A 6 -7.14 -13.46 -24.86
CA ARG A 6 -6.70 -14.63 -24.08
C ARG A 6 -5.66 -14.29 -23.00
N THR A 7 -4.83 -13.26 -23.20
CA THR A 7 -3.83 -12.82 -22.22
C THR A 7 -4.43 -12.04 -21.04
N LEU A 8 -5.55 -11.35 -21.25
CA LEU A 8 -6.24 -10.62 -20.17
C LEU A 8 -7.01 -11.55 -19.24
N PHE A 9 -7.62 -12.61 -19.79
CA PHE A 9 -8.32 -13.61 -18.98
C PHE A 9 -7.36 -14.53 -18.22
N SER A 10 -6.22 -14.92 -18.80
CA SER A 10 -5.22 -15.73 -18.05
C SER A 10 -4.56 -14.96 -16.90
N ARG A 11 -4.35 -13.64 -17.01
CA ARG A 11 -3.83 -12.85 -15.88
C ARG A 11 -4.83 -12.75 -14.74
N ARG A 12 -6.12 -12.48 -15.03
CA ARG A 12 -7.15 -12.40 -13.98
C ARG A 12 -7.37 -13.73 -13.25
N VAL A 13 -7.22 -14.87 -13.92
CA VAL A 13 -7.43 -16.18 -13.30
C VAL A 13 -6.22 -16.62 -12.45
N LEU A 14 -4.99 -16.23 -12.80
CA LEU A 14 -3.80 -16.50 -11.97
C LEU A 14 -3.78 -15.67 -10.67
N PHE A 15 -4.38 -14.47 -10.66
CA PHE A 15 -4.56 -13.69 -9.42
C PHE A 15 -5.48 -14.37 -8.39
N ASN A 16 -6.29 -15.36 -8.79
CA ASN A 16 -7.27 -16.02 -7.92
C ASN A 16 -6.79 -17.35 -7.33
N VAL A 17 -5.61 -17.87 -7.70
CA VAL A 17 -5.19 -19.23 -7.31
C VAL A 17 -4.35 -19.27 -6.04
N GLU A 18 -3.86 -18.13 -5.53
CA GLU A 18 -3.05 -18.09 -4.30
C GLU A 18 -3.69 -17.20 -3.21
N MET A 19 -5.02 -17.29 -3.04
CA MET A 19 -5.73 -16.69 -1.89
C MET A 19 -5.66 -17.60 -0.66
N ASN A 20 -4.46 -17.83 -0.14
CA ASN A 20 -4.31 -18.39 1.20
C ASN A 20 -4.07 -17.21 2.17
N ASN A 21 -5.11 -16.92 2.97
CA ASN A 21 -5.25 -15.89 4.03
C ASN A 21 -5.82 -14.53 3.60
N SER A 22 -7.01 -14.21 4.15
CA SER A 22 -7.75 -12.95 3.97
C SER A 22 -6.93 -11.69 4.25
N VAL A 23 -5.97 -11.78 5.19
CA VAL A 23 -5.12 -10.66 5.63
C VAL A 23 -4.12 -10.24 4.55
N ASP A 24 -3.60 -11.20 3.78
CA ASP A 24 -2.63 -10.92 2.72
C ASP A 24 -3.29 -10.15 1.55
N CYS A 25 -4.59 -10.39 1.33
CA CYS A 25 -5.38 -9.69 0.32
C CYS A 25 -5.68 -8.24 0.74
N GLU A 26 -5.97 -8.00 2.02
CA GLU A 26 -6.18 -6.66 2.56
C GLU A 26 -4.89 -5.82 2.49
N LEU A 27 -3.77 -6.42 2.87
CA LEU A 27 -2.46 -5.78 2.83
C LEU A 27 -2.07 -5.35 1.40
N LEU A 28 -2.24 -6.26 0.43
CA LEU A 28 -1.99 -5.99 -0.97
C LEU A 28 -2.88 -4.85 -1.51
N LEU A 29 -4.15 -4.80 -1.08
CA LEU A 29 -5.06 -3.73 -1.50
C LEU A 29 -4.63 -2.38 -0.94
N ILE A 30 -4.27 -2.31 0.34
CA ILE A 30 -3.78 -1.08 0.99
C ILE A 30 -2.50 -0.60 0.30
N GLN A 31 -1.57 -1.50 0.01
CA GLN A 31 -0.34 -1.18 -0.72
C GLN A 31 -0.63 -0.59 -2.10
N GLN A 32 -1.51 -1.21 -2.88
CA GLN A 32 -1.87 -0.71 -4.22
C GLN A 32 -2.56 0.65 -4.17
N GLN A 33 -3.44 0.87 -3.19
CA GLN A 33 -4.10 2.16 -2.99
C GLN A 33 -3.09 3.26 -2.64
N LEU A 34 -2.16 2.96 -1.72
CA LEU A 34 -1.11 3.90 -1.32
C LEU A 34 -0.18 4.25 -2.49
N GLN A 35 0.22 3.26 -3.30
CA GLN A 35 1.00 3.49 -4.52
C GLN A 35 0.29 4.41 -5.51
N ALA A 36 -1.01 4.17 -5.74
CA ALA A 36 -1.80 4.99 -6.65
C ALA A 36 -1.89 6.45 -6.17
N LEU A 37 -2.12 6.66 -4.87
CA LEU A 37 -2.17 8.00 -4.28
C LEU A 37 -0.84 8.74 -4.40
N ILE A 38 0.27 8.07 -4.10
CA ILE A 38 1.62 8.67 -4.18
C ILE A 38 1.99 9.04 -5.62
N ALA A 39 1.54 8.27 -6.60
CA ALA A 39 1.78 8.53 -8.02
C ALA A 39 0.98 9.72 -8.58
N GLU A 40 0.01 10.28 -7.83
CA GLU A 40 -0.76 11.42 -8.32
C GLU A 40 0.10 12.69 -8.42
N PRO A 41 0.03 13.42 -9.55
CA PRO A 41 0.76 14.67 -9.72
C PRO A 41 0.29 15.70 -8.70
N GLY A 42 1.19 16.06 -7.78
CA GLY A 42 0.90 16.98 -6.66
C GLY A 42 1.31 16.43 -5.30
N ASN A 43 1.47 15.10 -5.18
CA ASN A 43 2.03 14.47 -4.00
C ASN A 43 3.55 14.36 -4.20
N TYR A 44 4.31 15.33 -3.65
CA TYR A 44 5.76 15.54 -3.84
C TYR A 44 6.67 14.46 -3.22
N LEU A 45 6.21 13.22 -3.15
CA LEU A 45 7.04 12.10 -2.77
C LEU A 45 7.75 11.61 -4.02
N ALA A 46 9.05 11.33 -3.89
CA ALA A 46 9.84 10.78 -4.98
C ALA A 46 9.12 9.53 -5.49
N HIS A 47 8.85 9.46 -6.79
CA HIS A 47 8.04 8.41 -7.45
C HIS A 47 8.55 6.96 -7.25
N ASP A 48 9.62 6.75 -6.46
CA ASP A 48 10.30 5.48 -6.20
C ASP A 48 10.42 5.19 -4.69
N CYS A 49 9.34 5.44 -3.93
CA CYS A 49 9.27 5.08 -2.52
C CYS A 49 9.18 3.55 -2.37
N ASP A 50 10.16 2.90 -1.72
CA ASP A 50 10.00 1.49 -1.34
C ASP A 50 9.07 1.39 -0.13
N LEU A 51 7.79 1.07 -0.38
CA LEU A 51 6.81 0.91 0.68
C LEU A 51 7.06 -0.33 1.56
N ASN A 52 8.03 -1.17 1.23
CA ASN A 52 8.48 -2.20 2.17
C ASN A 52 9.40 -1.64 3.26
N ASP A 53 9.96 -0.44 3.08
CA ASP A 53 10.75 0.23 4.10
C ASP A 53 9.82 0.91 5.12
N THR A 54 9.92 0.46 6.36
CA THR A 54 9.18 1.02 7.49
C THR A 54 9.46 2.51 7.68
N LEU A 55 10.68 2.98 7.41
CA LEU A 55 11.01 4.41 7.49
C LEU A 55 10.28 5.23 6.45
N VAL A 56 10.13 4.71 5.23
CA VAL A 56 9.35 5.36 4.16
C VAL A 56 7.89 5.45 4.59
N LEU A 57 7.32 4.37 5.11
CA LEU A 57 5.94 4.38 5.60
C LEU A 57 5.74 5.35 6.77
N CYS A 58 6.69 5.45 7.71
CA CYS A 58 6.64 6.45 8.78
C CYS A 58 6.76 7.89 8.24
N GLN A 59 7.43 8.14 7.11
CA GLN A 59 7.41 9.47 6.51
C GLN A 59 6.03 9.79 5.90
N LEU A 60 5.34 8.78 5.39
CA LEU A 60 4.02 8.93 4.77
C LEU A 60 2.91 9.21 5.79
N THR A 61 3.08 8.80 7.05
CA THR A 61 2.13 9.16 8.13
C THR A 61 2.14 10.66 8.43
N HIS A 62 3.17 11.41 8.03
CA HIS A 62 3.24 12.87 8.15
C HIS A 62 2.88 13.61 6.86
N HIS A 63 2.36 12.90 5.86
CA HIS A 63 2.06 13.50 4.56
C HIS A 63 0.90 14.50 4.65
N HIS A 64 0.94 15.57 3.85
CA HIS A 64 -0.09 16.61 3.85
C HIS A 64 -1.47 16.09 3.44
N ASN A 65 -1.51 15.10 2.53
CA ASN A 65 -2.73 14.41 2.12
C ASN A 65 -3.18 13.39 3.19
N GLY A 66 -4.36 13.61 3.78
CA GLY A 66 -4.91 12.75 4.83
C GLY A 66 -5.20 11.32 4.41
N TYR A 67 -5.53 11.08 3.14
CA TYR A 67 -5.74 9.72 2.62
C TYR A 67 -4.43 8.93 2.56
N ILE A 68 -3.32 9.60 2.25
CA ILE A 68 -1.99 8.98 2.27
C ILE A 68 -1.59 8.63 3.70
N ARG A 69 -1.85 9.53 4.67
CA ARG A 69 -1.58 9.25 6.09
C ARG A 69 -2.34 8.03 6.58
N GLU A 70 -3.64 7.99 6.35
CA GLU A 70 -4.51 6.88 6.76
C GLU A 70 -4.01 5.54 6.21
N LYS A 71 -3.69 5.49 4.91
CA LYS A 71 -3.23 4.27 4.24
C LYS A 71 -1.84 3.84 4.70
N ALA A 72 -0.95 4.78 4.99
CA ALA A 72 0.37 4.48 5.55
C ALA A 72 0.26 3.88 6.96
N VAL A 73 -0.60 4.44 7.83
CA VAL A 73 -0.86 3.89 9.18
C VAL A 73 -1.45 2.49 9.11
N GLN A 74 -2.45 2.28 8.23
CA GLN A 74 -3.01 0.95 8.00
C GLN A 74 -1.92 -0.04 7.56
N TYR A 75 -1.06 0.36 6.63
CA TYR A 75 0.00 -0.52 6.13
C TYR A 75 1.05 -0.85 7.21
N LEU A 76 1.47 0.15 8.01
CA LEU A 76 2.37 -0.06 9.15
C LEU A 76 1.78 -1.04 10.16
N GLY A 77 0.50 -0.90 10.50
CA GLY A 77 -0.19 -1.80 11.44
C GLY A 77 -0.18 -3.26 10.98
N HIS A 78 -0.30 -3.51 9.69
CA HIS A 78 -0.26 -4.86 9.13
C HIS A 78 1.16 -5.43 8.93
N LYS A 79 2.20 -4.59 8.85
CA LYS A 79 3.58 -5.08 8.74
C LYS A 79 4.13 -5.67 10.03
N GLU A 80 3.50 -5.37 11.17
CA GLU A 80 3.89 -5.84 12.51
C GLU A 80 5.37 -5.55 12.85
N ASP A 81 5.94 -4.48 12.27
CA ASP A 81 7.32 -4.05 12.54
C ASP A 81 7.38 -3.25 13.85
N VAL A 82 8.24 -3.68 14.77
CA VAL A 82 8.45 -3.03 16.07
C VAL A 82 8.95 -1.59 15.90
N ALA A 83 9.68 -1.28 14.83
CA ALA A 83 10.14 0.07 14.53
C ALA A 83 8.98 1.06 14.27
N ALA A 84 7.79 0.56 13.92
CA ALA A 84 6.61 1.38 13.65
C ALA A 84 5.79 1.74 14.90
N ILE A 85 6.05 1.12 16.05
CA ILE A 85 5.18 1.23 17.23
C ILE A 85 5.02 2.68 17.70
N GLU A 86 6.11 3.44 17.76
CA GLU A 86 6.07 4.85 18.18
C GLU A 86 5.19 5.68 17.23
N GLU A 87 5.35 5.47 15.92
CA GLU A 87 4.58 6.17 14.89
C GLU A 87 3.09 5.82 14.97
N LEU A 88 2.75 4.54 15.18
CA LEU A 88 1.37 4.09 15.37
C LEU A 88 0.73 4.67 16.64
N LEU A 89 1.51 4.81 17.71
CA LEU A 89 1.05 5.45 18.95
C LEU A 89 0.79 6.94 18.75
N LEU A 90 1.63 7.64 18.00
CA LEU A 90 1.43 9.04 17.66
C LEU A 90 0.15 9.21 16.82
N ALA A 91 -0.01 8.40 15.77
CA ALA A 91 -1.17 8.46 14.88
C ALA A 91 -2.51 8.13 15.58
N ALA A 92 -2.50 7.28 16.62
CA ALA A 92 -3.70 6.99 17.40
C ALA A 92 -4.14 8.14 18.32
N ASN A 93 -3.26 9.11 18.58
CA ASN A 93 -3.50 10.25 19.48
C ASN A 93 -3.70 11.58 18.74
N ASP A 94 -3.58 11.61 17.42
CA ASP A 94 -3.80 12.77 16.53
C ASP A 94 -5.28 12.97 16.20
#